data_AF-A0A3B1K7A7-F1
#
_entry.id   AF-A0A3B1K7A7-F1
#
_cell.length_a   1.000
_cell.length_b   1.000
_cell.length_c   1.000
_cell.angle_alpha   90.00
_cell.angle_beta   90.00
_cell.angle_gamma   90.00
#
_symmetry.space_group_name_H-M   'P 1'
#
loop_
_entity.id
_entity.type
_entity.pdbx_description
1 polymer ?
#
loop_
_entity_poly.entity_id
_entity_poly.type
_entity_poly.pdbx_seq_one_letter_code
_entity_poly.pdbx_strand_id
1 'polypeptide(L)'
;ICNWKYIPTIYQQCGWSPCGYLCKKLDQKIKAYLKSHMPKRFHYANNRRIEDVNVLVTSRWLFERCALTFCSGGNHGYDNDDYSMQAMFLGYGPKFQFQTEVEPFSNIELYNLMCDIMEITPAHNNGSHGSLNHMLRTPPFSPQHPQEQSLPGQCPLATLVPTDPLGCSCPALVPNNTHLTITFIRNIIPLVLYRPRVLQSLSEYCLLHQEGFISAYSRNTHMPLWSSFTAGGSSDPLPGVTEDCLRPDVRIPEDQSPTCDQYTNAGNVTHAFLYPPSLNSTAEEQYDGLILSNVIPMYPEFKKIWQYFQDVLLVKYSSQYNGINVVTGPAFDYNYDGHFDTAEQIQEFVTGTGIPIPTHYFAVVASCLDANRPVTDCAGEFYTISFLLPHRPDNSESCMSNQAESTWVEDLIWFHQSRVMDVEWITGLSFFQDSGRPVPEVLRVKTRPTAAIQRRT
;
A
#
# COMPACT_ATOMS: atom_id res chain seq x y z
N ILE A 1 36.95 -9.79 23.48
CA ILE A 1 35.54 -9.91 23.92
C ILE A 1 34.73 -9.05 22.96
N CYS A 2 33.86 -9.65 22.14
CA CYS A 2 33.02 -8.91 21.19
C CYS A 2 31.98 -8.10 21.97
N ASN A 3 31.83 -6.80 21.65
CA ASN A 3 30.76 -5.97 22.22
C ASN A 3 29.46 -6.10 21.42
N TRP A 4 29.52 -6.60 20.19
CA TRP A 4 28.36 -6.96 19.38
C TRP A 4 27.98 -8.42 19.65
N LYS A 5 26.67 -8.70 19.69
CA LYS A 5 26.18 -10.08 19.81
C LYS A 5 26.28 -10.76 18.45
N TYR A 6 26.78 -12.00 18.44
CA TYR A 6 27.18 -12.72 17.24
C TYR A 6 26.22 -13.85 16.90
N ILE A 7 25.89 -14.02 15.62
CA ILE A 7 25.14 -15.18 15.11
C ILE A 7 26.12 -16.08 14.33
N PRO A 8 26.59 -17.21 14.91
CA PRO A 8 27.27 -18.21 14.11
C PRO A 8 26.29 -18.84 13.12
N THR A 9 26.65 -18.90 11.85
CA THR A 9 25.98 -19.77 10.87
C THR A 9 26.00 -21.21 11.38
N ILE A 10 24.82 -21.81 11.58
CA ILE A 10 24.69 -23.22 11.93
C ILE A 10 25.17 -24.02 10.71
N TYR A 11 26.31 -24.69 10.85
CA TYR A 11 26.85 -25.60 9.84
C TYR A 11 25.95 -26.83 9.72
N GLN A 12 25.24 -26.94 8.60
CA GLN A 12 25.02 -28.21 7.92
C GLN A 12 24.92 -27.89 6.42
N GLN A 13 25.67 -28.63 5.61
CA GLN A 13 25.78 -28.52 4.15
C GLN A 13 24.44 -28.16 3.50
N CYS A 14 24.30 -27.00 2.87
CA CYS A 14 23.18 -26.70 1.96
C CYS A 14 23.60 -25.62 0.96
N GLY A 15 23.22 -25.82 -0.31
CA GLY A 15 23.37 -24.83 -1.37
C GLY A 15 22.61 -23.55 -1.09
N TRP A 16 22.82 -22.56 -1.97
CA TRP A 16 22.32 -21.19 -1.93
C TRP A 16 20.78 -21.08 -2.05
N SER A 17 20.04 -21.69 -1.13
CA SER A 17 18.58 -21.55 -1.01
C SER A 17 18.24 -20.79 0.28
N PRO A 18 17.39 -19.74 0.21
CA PRO A 18 16.88 -19.02 1.38
C PRO A 18 16.23 -19.92 2.45
N CYS A 19 15.73 -21.10 2.05
CA CYS A 19 15.08 -22.06 2.94
C CYS A 19 15.97 -22.53 4.11
N GLY A 20 17.30 -22.41 4.00
CA GLY A 20 18.23 -22.79 5.06
C GLY A 20 18.19 -21.89 6.31
N TYR A 21 17.69 -20.65 6.21
CA TYR A 21 17.80 -19.63 7.27
C TYR A 21 16.46 -19.09 7.78
N LEU A 22 15.35 -19.59 7.25
CA LEU A 22 14.01 -19.12 7.61
C LEU A 22 13.53 -19.79 8.90
N CYS A 23 13.09 -18.99 9.87
CA CYS A 23 12.44 -19.40 11.12
C CYS A 23 13.18 -20.51 11.90
N LYS A 24 14.51 -20.48 11.92
CA LYS A 24 15.32 -21.51 12.62
C LYS A 24 15.29 -21.33 14.14
N LYS A 25 15.14 -20.09 14.61
CA LYS A 25 14.99 -19.75 16.03
C LYS A 25 13.98 -18.62 16.17
N LEU A 26 13.18 -18.66 17.23
CA LEU A 26 12.16 -17.65 17.51
C LEU A 26 12.77 -16.25 17.72
N ASP A 27 13.97 -16.17 18.28
CA ASP A 27 14.67 -14.91 18.59
C ASP A 27 15.76 -14.53 17.57
N GLN A 28 15.75 -15.14 16.38
CA GLN A 28 16.77 -14.89 15.35
C GLN A 28 16.86 -13.39 15.00
N LYS A 29 18.09 -12.91 14.84
CA LYS A 29 18.39 -11.48 14.58
C LYS A 29 18.75 -11.21 13.13
N ILE A 30 18.31 -12.13 12.28
CA ILE A 30 18.42 -12.05 10.84
C ILE A 30 17.09 -12.44 10.21
N LYS A 31 16.79 -11.83 9.08
CA LYS A 31 15.73 -12.25 8.17
C LYS A 31 16.33 -12.38 6.78
N ALA A 32 16.22 -13.58 6.19
CA ALA A 32 16.69 -13.84 4.84
C ALA A 32 15.56 -13.62 3.85
N TYR A 33 15.84 -12.91 2.75
CA TYR A 33 14.90 -12.58 1.70
C TYR A 33 15.47 -12.96 0.35
N LEU A 34 14.60 -13.41 -0.55
CA LEU A 34 14.86 -13.18 -1.96
C LEU A 34 14.78 -11.69 -2.23
N LYS A 35 15.64 -11.12 -3.07
CA LYS A 35 15.63 -9.67 -3.34
C LYS A 35 14.26 -9.16 -3.81
N SER A 36 13.50 -10.00 -4.53
CA SER A 36 12.12 -9.69 -4.97
C SER A 36 11.11 -9.57 -3.82
N HIS A 37 11.39 -10.15 -2.64
CA HIS A 37 10.54 -10.13 -1.45
C HIS A 37 11.00 -9.11 -0.40
N MET A 38 12.07 -8.36 -0.65
CA MET A 38 12.49 -7.28 0.24
C MET A 38 11.40 -6.19 0.30
N PRO A 39 11.19 -5.53 1.45
CA PRO A 39 10.26 -4.40 1.53
C PRO A 39 10.56 -3.35 0.46
N LYS A 40 9.52 -2.93 -0.26
CA LYS A 40 9.68 -2.07 -1.45
C LYS A 40 10.31 -0.72 -1.13
N ARG A 41 10.16 -0.21 0.09
CA ARG A 41 10.81 1.05 0.54
C ARG A 41 12.34 1.04 0.42
N PHE A 42 12.98 -0.13 0.41
CA PHE A 42 14.43 -0.22 0.25
C PHE A 42 14.89 0.06 -1.18
N HIS A 43 14.04 -0.14 -2.20
CA HIS A 43 14.41 -0.06 -3.62
C HIS A 43 15.72 -0.83 -3.94
N TYR A 44 15.88 -2.01 -3.32
CA TYR A 44 17.13 -2.80 -3.32
C TYR A 44 16.93 -4.19 -3.95
N ALA A 45 16.49 -4.22 -5.22
CA ALA A 45 16.24 -5.46 -5.95
C ALA A 45 16.65 -5.42 -7.44
N ASN A 46 16.32 -4.34 -8.15
CA ASN A 46 16.53 -4.23 -9.60
C ASN A 46 17.97 -3.87 -10.01
N ASN A 47 18.91 -4.75 -9.67
CA ASN A 47 20.25 -4.71 -10.23
C ASN A 47 20.88 -6.10 -10.21
N ARG A 48 21.58 -6.48 -11.29
CA ARG A 48 22.35 -7.75 -11.33
C ARG A 48 23.46 -7.85 -10.29
N ARG A 49 23.90 -6.71 -9.72
CA ARG A 49 24.93 -6.64 -8.66
C ARG A 49 24.34 -6.83 -7.27
N ILE A 50 23.02 -6.81 -7.12
CA ILE A 50 22.33 -7.18 -5.88
C ILE A 50 22.06 -8.68 -5.99
N GLU A 51 22.70 -9.45 -5.11
CA GLU A 51 22.54 -10.89 -5.05
C GLU A 51 21.09 -11.28 -4.79
N ASP A 52 20.69 -12.45 -5.31
CA ASP A 52 19.31 -12.93 -5.20
C ASP A 52 18.90 -13.17 -3.75
N VAL A 53 19.85 -13.43 -2.85
CA VAL A 53 19.63 -13.65 -1.42
C VAL A 53 20.21 -12.51 -0.62
N ASN A 54 19.35 -11.82 0.13
CA ASN A 54 19.71 -10.73 1.04
C ASN A 54 19.43 -11.16 2.48
N VAL A 55 20.24 -10.67 3.42
CA VAL A 55 20.06 -10.94 4.85
C VAL A 55 19.95 -9.61 5.59
N LEU A 56 18.75 -9.28 6.03
CA LEU A 56 18.52 -8.13 6.89
C LEU A 56 18.90 -8.50 8.31
N VAL A 57 19.84 -7.76 8.90
CA VAL A 57 20.36 -8.01 10.24
C VAL A 57 19.78 -6.98 11.20
N THR A 58 19.30 -7.42 12.36
CA THR A 58 18.86 -6.50 13.41
C THR A 58 20.03 -5.62 13.85
N SER A 59 19.81 -4.31 13.99
CA SER A 59 20.78 -3.38 14.56
C SER A 59 21.43 -3.94 15.83
N ARG A 60 22.73 -3.70 16.01
CA ARG A 60 23.56 -4.25 17.10
C ARG A 60 24.00 -5.73 16.94
N TRP A 61 23.67 -6.37 15.82
CA TRP A 61 24.11 -7.73 15.48
C TRP A 61 24.94 -7.76 14.19
N LEU A 62 25.79 -8.78 14.05
CA LEU A 62 26.56 -9.04 12.83
C LEU A 62 26.22 -10.44 12.31
N PHE A 63 26.17 -10.60 10.99
CA PHE A 63 25.96 -11.87 10.32
C PHE A 63 27.17 -12.20 9.45
N GLU A 64 27.90 -13.24 9.82
CA GLU A 64 29.15 -13.62 9.15
C GLU A 64 29.28 -15.14 9.05
N ARG A 65 29.96 -15.60 8.00
CA ARG A 65 30.13 -17.03 7.72
C ARG A 65 31.24 -17.68 8.55
N CYS A 66 32.24 -16.90 8.93
CA CYS A 66 33.45 -17.34 9.63
C CYS A 66 33.74 -16.47 10.85
N ALA A 67 34.75 -16.84 11.64
CA ALA A 67 35.13 -16.09 12.83
C ALA A 67 35.54 -14.65 12.47
N LEU A 68 34.80 -13.67 13.00
CA LEU A 68 35.12 -12.25 12.92
C LEU A 68 36.33 -11.91 13.79
N THR A 69 37.32 -11.24 13.22
CA THR A 69 38.42 -10.62 13.97
C THR A 69 38.06 -9.22 14.48
N PHE A 70 37.03 -8.57 13.92
CA PHE A 70 36.57 -7.23 14.28
C PHE A 70 35.06 -7.20 14.59
N CYS A 71 34.70 -7.30 15.87
CA CYS A 71 33.31 -7.48 16.34
C CYS A 71 32.95 -6.56 17.52
N SER A 72 33.74 -5.51 17.76
CA SER A 72 33.58 -4.60 18.91
C SER A 72 33.63 -3.11 18.57
N GLY A 73 33.94 -2.74 17.31
CA GLY A 73 33.93 -1.35 16.83
C GLY A 73 32.54 -0.85 16.41
N GLY A 74 32.44 0.40 15.97
CA GLY A 74 31.22 0.91 15.34
C GLY A 74 31.03 0.31 13.94
N ASN A 75 29.79 0.09 13.52
CA ASN A 75 29.46 -0.38 12.17
C ASN A 75 28.13 0.23 11.69
N HIS A 76 27.88 0.20 10.39
CA HIS A 76 26.69 0.73 9.73
C HIS A 76 26.28 -0.15 8.53
N GLY A 77 25.18 0.19 7.86
CA GLY A 77 24.61 -0.60 6.75
C GLY A 77 23.40 -1.46 7.14
N TYR A 78 22.84 -1.20 8.34
CA TYR A 78 21.55 -1.75 8.77
C TYR A 78 20.39 -1.06 8.04
N ASP A 79 19.18 -1.38 8.47
CA ASP A 79 17.96 -0.74 8.01
C ASP A 79 18.07 0.80 8.09
N ASN A 80 17.74 1.50 7.02
CA ASN A 80 17.81 2.96 6.97
C ASN A 80 16.76 3.64 7.86
N ASP A 81 15.75 2.90 8.34
CA ASP A 81 14.80 3.39 9.34
C ASP A 81 15.32 3.27 10.78
N ASP A 82 16.41 2.54 11.02
CA ASP A 82 17.05 2.50 12.35
C ASP A 82 17.59 3.88 12.72
N TYR A 83 17.23 4.38 13.90
CA TYR A 83 17.65 5.70 14.39
C TYR A 83 19.17 5.92 14.32
N SER A 84 19.98 4.87 14.59
CA SER A 84 21.44 4.97 14.50
C SER A 84 22.00 5.11 13.09
N MET A 85 21.20 4.86 12.04
CA MET A 85 21.57 5.02 10.63
C MET A 85 21.16 6.37 10.05
N GLN A 86 20.46 7.20 10.82
CA GLN A 86 20.05 8.54 10.38
C GLN A 86 21.26 9.49 10.28
N ALA A 87 21.23 10.35 9.27
CA ALA A 87 22.29 11.33 8.99
C ALA A 87 21.85 12.75 9.34
N MET A 88 22.84 13.60 9.64
CA MET A 88 22.62 15.03 9.90
C MET A 88 22.59 15.83 8.59
N PHE A 89 21.73 16.85 8.53
CA PHE A 89 21.73 17.86 7.48
C PHE A 89 21.64 19.26 8.07
N LEU A 90 22.46 20.19 7.57
CA LEU A 90 22.43 21.62 7.93
C LEU A 90 22.59 22.46 6.66
N GLY A 91 21.57 23.24 6.31
CA GLY A 91 21.62 24.21 5.23
C GLY A 91 21.90 25.61 5.76
N TYR A 92 22.97 26.26 5.29
CA TYR A 92 23.25 27.67 5.59
C TYR A 92 23.67 28.40 4.32
N GLY A 93 23.03 29.53 4.04
CA GLY A 93 23.33 30.36 2.90
C GLY A 93 22.19 31.32 2.56
N PRO A 94 22.41 32.22 1.59
CA PRO A 94 21.43 33.26 1.24
C PRO A 94 20.13 32.71 0.66
N LYS A 95 20.15 31.50 0.07
CA LYS A 95 18.98 30.85 -0.53
C LYS A 95 18.12 30.08 0.48
N PHE A 96 18.70 29.64 1.60
CA PHE A 96 17.99 28.89 2.63
C PHE A 96 17.16 29.80 3.54
N GLN A 97 16.04 29.29 4.03
CA GLN A 97 15.27 29.93 5.11
C GLN A 97 16.13 30.12 6.36
N PHE A 98 15.80 31.13 7.18
CA PHE A 98 16.55 31.45 8.40
C PHE A 98 15.88 30.84 9.63
N GLN A 99 16.69 30.26 10.54
CA GLN A 99 16.20 29.69 11.81
C GLN A 99 15.00 28.75 11.63
N THR A 100 15.08 27.89 10.62
CA THR A 100 13.99 26.97 10.27
C THR A 100 14.45 25.54 10.54
N GLU A 101 13.71 24.86 11.41
CA GLU A 101 13.77 23.41 11.57
C GLU A 101 12.81 22.77 10.56
N VAL A 102 13.21 21.65 9.98
CA VAL A 102 12.45 20.96 8.94
C VAL A 102 12.31 19.48 9.29
N GLU A 103 11.19 18.90 8.87
CA GLU A 103 10.91 17.48 9.04
C GLU A 103 11.97 16.60 8.35
N PRO A 104 12.16 15.34 8.79
CA PRO A 104 13.08 14.42 8.14
C PRO A 104 12.73 14.21 6.66
N PHE A 105 13.76 14.05 5.83
CA PHE A 105 13.64 13.80 4.40
C PHE A 105 14.72 12.84 3.93
N SER A 106 14.52 12.19 2.79
CA SER A 106 15.49 11.24 2.22
C SER A 106 16.62 11.96 1.49
N ASN A 107 17.85 11.45 1.61
CA ASN A 107 19.03 12.05 0.97
C ASN A 107 18.96 12.09 -0.56
N ILE A 108 18.12 11.27 -1.19
CA ILE A 108 17.85 11.31 -2.64
C ILE A 108 17.26 12.64 -3.12
N GLU A 109 16.61 13.40 -2.22
CA GLU A 109 16.02 14.71 -2.52
C GLU A 109 17.08 15.82 -2.65
N LEU A 110 18.29 15.59 -2.12
CA LEU A 110 19.36 16.61 -2.09
C LEU A 110 19.85 17.00 -3.48
N TYR A 111 19.80 16.08 -4.46
CA TYR A 111 20.25 16.39 -5.82
C TYR A 111 19.42 17.50 -6.48
N ASN A 112 18.08 17.41 -6.37
CA ASN A 112 17.18 18.46 -6.87
C ASN A 112 17.41 19.78 -6.13
N LEU A 113 17.53 19.74 -4.79
CA LEU A 113 17.81 20.93 -3.97
C LEU A 113 19.13 21.62 -4.37
N MET A 114 20.19 20.86 -4.62
CA MET A 114 21.47 21.42 -5.07
C MET A 114 21.35 22.06 -6.46
N CYS A 115 20.60 21.44 -7.37
CA CYS A 115 20.32 22.00 -8.69
C CYS A 115 19.53 23.32 -8.58
N ASP A 116 18.54 23.38 -7.69
CA ASP A 116 17.77 24.59 -7.42
C ASP A 116 18.64 25.73 -6.84
N ILE A 117 19.56 25.42 -5.92
CA ILE A 117 20.49 26.41 -5.35
C ILE A 117 21.43 26.98 -6.43
N MET A 118 21.86 26.14 -7.37
CA MET A 118 22.72 26.51 -8.50
C MET A 118 21.94 27.08 -9.70
N GLU A 119 20.61 27.07 -9.65
CA GLU A 119 19.72 27.49 -10.74
C GLU A 119 19.97 26.74 -12.05
N ILE A 120 20.20 25.42 -11.96
CA ILE A 120 20.39 24.52 -13.10
C ILE A 120 19.27 23.47 -13.18
N THR A 121 19.04 22.92 -14.36
CA THR A 121 18.08 21.83 -14.56
C THR A 121 18.67 20.51 -14.05
N PRO A 122 18.00 19.80 -13.12
CA PRO A 122 18.43 18.47 -12.68
C PRO A 122 18.29 17.44 -13.81
N ALA A 123 19.19 16.46 -13.85
CA ALA A 123 19.01 15.25 -14.65
C ALA A 123 17.93 14.34 -14.04
N HIS A 124 17.44 13.36 -14.82
CA HIS A 124 16.48 12.37 -14.31
C HIS A 124 17.04 11.64 -13.07
N ASN A 125 16.26 11.59 -12.00
CA ASN A 125 16.63 11.02 -10.71
C ASN A 125 15.38 10.59 -9.91
N ASN A 126 15.57 9.94 -8.76
CA ASN A 126 14.47 9.42 -7.94
C ASN A 126 13.91 10.43 -6.90
N GLY A 127 14.51 11.62 -6.77
CA GLY A 127 14.00 12.68 -5.91
C GLY A 127 12.76 13.35 -6.52
N SER A 128 11.83 13.77 -5.67
CA SER A 128 10.62 14.48 -6.10
C SER A 128 10.86 15.98 -6.15
N HIS A 129 11.20 16.51 -7.32
CA HIS A 129 11.55 17.93 -7.51
C HIS A 129 10.45 18.84 -6.95
N GLY A 130 10.81 19.70 -5.99
CA GLY A 130 9.88 20.57 -5.28
C GLY A 130 9.50 20.12 -3.87
N SER A 131 9.79 18.87 -3.47
CA SER A 131 9.53 18.35 -2.11
C SER A 131 10.21 19.18 -1.01
N LEU A 132 11.40 19.71 -1.31
CA LEU A 132 12.22 20.52 -0.41
C LEU A 132 12.07 22.04 -0.62
N ASN A 133 11.09 22.50 -1.39
CA ASN A 133 10.87 23.94 -1.65
C ASN A 133 10.73 24.76 -0.36
N HIS A 134 10.14 24.16 0.69
CA HIS A 134 9.97 24.80 2.00
C HIS A 134 11.30 25.16 2.69
N MET A 135 12.43 24.61 2.25
CA MET A 135 13.77 24.97 2.76
C MET A 135 14.33 26.25 2.12
N LEU A 136 13.79 26.68 0.98
CA LEU A 136 14.29 27.81 0.20
C LEU A 136 13.43 29.05 0.41
N ARG A 137 14.07 30.24 0.43
CA ARG A 137 13.37 31.53 0.50
C ARG A 137 12.57 31.84 -0.75
N THR A 138 13.13 31.47 -1.90
CA THR A 138 12.55 31.70 -3.23
C THR A 138 12.87 30.47 -4.08
N PRO A 139 12.00 29.45 -4.06
CA PRO A 139 12.20 28.25 -4.85
C PRO A 139 12.16 28.57 -6.35
N PRO A 140 13.16 28.15 -7.15
CA PRO A 140 13.19 28.41 -8.59
C PRO A 140 12.22 27.50 -9.37
N PHE A 141 11.88 26.33 -8.81
CA PHE A 141 10.99 25.36 -9.41
C PHE A 141 9.61 25.36 -8.74
N SER A 142 8.55 25.40 -9.56
CA SER A 142 7.16 25.28 -9.12
C SER A 142 6.56 23.97 -9.66
N PRO A 143 6.45 22.91 -8.82
CA PRO A 143 5.93 21.63 -9.27
C PRO A 143 4.45 21.71 -9.64
N GLN A 144 4.02 20.85 -10.56
CA GLN A 144 2.62 20.66 -10.94
C GLN A 144 2.20 19.22 -10.70
N HIS A 145 0.89 18.99 -10.53
CA HIS A 145 0.36 17.63 -10.49
C HIS A 145 0.56 16.93 -11.84
N PRO A 146 0.89 15.63 -11.85
CA PRO A 146 0.94 14.87 -13.09
C PRO A 146 -0.46 14.78 -13.70
N GLN A 147 -0.55 14.96 -15.02
CA GLN A 147 -1.80 14.85 -15.75
C GLN A 147 -2.28 13.39 -15.76
N GLU A 148 -3.56 13.18 -15.43
CA GLU A 148 -4.23 11.88 -15.58
C GLU A 148 -4.17 11.42 -17.05
N GLN A 149 -3.57 10.25 -17.29
CA GLN A 149 -3.35 9.73 -18.64
C GLN A 149 -4.54 8.93 -19.16
N SER A 150 -5.29 8.29 -18.26
CA SER A 150 -6.51 7.57 -18.58
C SER A 150 -7.67 8.15 -17.78
N LEU A 151 -8.63 8.75 -18.49
CA LEU A 151 -9.85 9.28 -17.89
C LEU A 151 -10.85 8.16 -17.63
N PRO A 152 -11.70 8.28 -16.60
CA PRO A 152 -12.69 7.26 -16.28
C PRO A 152 -13.76 7.18 -17.39
N GLY A 153 -14.01 5.97 -17.86
CA GLY A 153 -15.16 5.65 -18.70
C GLY A 153 -16.48 5.61 -17.91
N GLN A 154 -17.54 5.16 -18.57
CA GLN A 154 -18.86 5.03 -17.97
C GLN A 154 -19.19 3.58 -17.61
N CYS A 155 -19.74 3.37 -16.42
CA CYS A 155 -20.38 2.13 -16.01
C CYS A 155 -21.83 2.43 -15.62
N PRO A 156 -22.71 2.65 -16.61
CA PRO A 156 -24.07 3.09 -16.37
C PRO A 156 -24.89 1.94 -15.79
N LEU A 157 -25.78 2.29 -14.86
CA LEU A 157 -26.79 1.36 -14.37
C LEU A 157 -27.88 1.19 -15.44
N ALA A 158 -27.78 0.11 -16.23
CA ALA A 158 -28.76 -0.18 -17.27
C ALA A 158 -29.98 -0.95 -16.74
N THR A 159 -29.76 -1.88 -15.81
CA THR A 159 -30.80 -2.73 -15.21
C THR A 159 -30.58 -2.84 -13.70
N LEU A 160 -31.66 -3.13 -12.96
CA LEU A 160 -31.57 -3.46 -11.52
C LEU A 160 -31.47 -4.96 -11.27
N VAL A 161 -31.61 -5.77 -12.32
CA VAL A 161 -31.57 -7.22 -12.26
C VAL A 161 -30.40 -7.68 -13.13
N PRO A 162 -29.48 -8.50 -12.59
CA PRO A 162 -28.39 -9.04 -13.38
C PRO A 162 -28.95 -9.97 -14.46
N THR A 163 -28.37 -9.92 -15.65
CA THR A 163 -28.74 -10.80 -16.78
C THR A 163 -28.30 -12.24 -16.55
N ASP A 164 -27.17 -12.42 -15.86
CA ASP A 164 -26.59 -13.70 -15.48
C ASP A 164 -26.14 -13.65 -14.00
N PRO A 165 -26.38 -14.69 -13.18
CA PRO A 165 -25.93 -14.74 -11.78
C PRO A 165 -24.40 -14.90 -11.61
N LEU A 166 -23.64 -15.17 -12.68
CA LEU A 166 -22.19 -15.36 -12.72
C LEU A 166 -21.69 -16.44 -11.75
N GLY A 167 -22.48 -17.50 -11.58
CA GLY A 167 -22.21 -18.58 -10.62
C GLY A 167 -22.30 -18.15 -9.15
N CYS A 168 -22.77 -16.94 -8.87
CA CYS A 168 -22.83 -16.37 -7.53
C CYS A 168 -24.20 -16.54 -6.87
N SER A 169 -24.20 -16.64 -5.54
CA SER A 169 -25.43 -16.70 -4.74
C SER A 169 -25.33 -15.77 -3.53
N CYS A 170 -26.46 -15.18 -3.15
CA CYS A 170 -26.63 -14.51 -1.88
C CYS A 170 -28.05 -14.80 -1.35
N PRO A 171 -28.23 -15.86 -0.53
CA PRO A 171 -29.54 -16.28 -0.05
C PRO A 171 -30.10 -15.37 1.06
N ALA A 172 -29.24 -14.59 1.71
CA ALA A 172 -29.59 -13.78 2.87
C ALA A 172 -30.50 -12.57 2.57
N LEU A 173 -30.61 -12.14 1.31
CA LEU A 173 -31.27 -10.87 0.95
C LEU A 173 -32.08 -10.96 -0.36
N VAL A 174 -33.21 -10.26 -0.40
CA VAL A 174 -34.00 -10.07 -1.63
C VAL A 174 -33.18 -9.17 -2.57
N PRO A 175 -33.00 -9.52 -3.87
CA PRO A 175 -32.19 -8.73 -4.78
C PRO A 175 -32.78 -7.32 -4.93
N ASN A 176 -32.15 -6.34 -4.29
CA ASN A 176 -32.54 -4.95 -4.43
C ASN A 176 -31.33 -4.08 -4.74
N ASN A 177 -31.04 -3.92 -6.03
CA ASN A 177 -29.96 -3.06 -6.51
C ASN A 177 -30.36 -1.57 -6.56
N THR A 178 -31.48 -1.16 -5.94
CA THR A 178 -31.87 0.26 -5.91
C THR A 178 -30.84 1.15 -5.21
N HIS A 179 -30.06 0.63 -4.25
CA HIS A 179 -28.97 1.39 -3.61
C HIS A 179 -27.85 1.76 -4.59
N LEU A 180 -27.68 0.99 -5.67
CA LEU A 180 -26.73 1.32 -6.74
C LEU A 180 -27.23 2.43 -7.68
N THR A 181 -28.48 2.90 -7.52
CA THR A 181 -29.06 4.00 -8.32
C THR A 181 -28.62 5.38 -7.89
N ILE A 182 -27.78 5.51 -6.85
CA ILE A 182 -27.39 6.79 -6.25
C ILE A 182 -26.80 7.74 -7.32
N THR A 183 -27.67 8.61 -7.84
CA THR A 183 -27.31 9.85 -8.52
C THR A 183 -27.08 10.91 -7.45
N PHE A 184 -25.84 11.05 -7.02
CA PHE A 184 -25.20 12.28 -6.50
C PHE A 184 -25.81 12.94 -5.21
N ILE A 185 -24.97 13.21 -4.20
CA ILE A 185 -24.58 14.57 -3.70
C ILE A 185 -24.17 14.62 -2.21
N ARG A 186 -24.82 13.97 -1.24
CA ARG A 186 -24.60 14.42 0.17
C ARG A 186 -23.37 13.87 0.90
N ASN A 187 -22.97 12.61 0.72
CA ASN A 187 -21.89 11.99 1.52
C ASN A 187 -20.61 11.63 0.74
N ILE A 188 -20.56 11.91 -0.57
CA ILE A 188 -19.48 11.47 -1.46
C ILE A 188 -18.36 12.51 -1.60
N ILE A 189 -18.62 13.79 -1.29
CA ILE A 189 -17.65 14.89 -1.47
C ILE A 189 -16.31 14.61 -0.74
N PRO A 190 -16.30 14.17 0.54
CA PRO A 190 -15.04 13.86 1.21
C PRO A 190 -14.25 12.75 0.49
N LEU A 191 -14.92 11.75 -0.08
CA LEU A 191 -14.29 10.63 -0.79
C LEU A 191 -13.71 11.05 -2.15
N VAL A 192 -14.37 12.01 -2.83
CA VAL A 192 -13.87 12.56 -4.11
C VAL A 192 -12.55 13.30 -3.93
N LEU A 193 -12.32 13.95 -2.77
CA LEU A 193 -11.05 14.60 -2.45
C LEU A 193 -9.86 13.61 -2.43
N TYR A 194 -10.13 12.34 -2.13
CA TYR A 194 -9.14 11.28 -2.04
C TYR A 194 -9.07 10.38 -3.27
N ARG A 195 -9.81 10.71 -4.34
CA ARG A 195 -9.77 9.97 -5.61
C ARG A 195 -8.36 9.98 -6.21
N PRO A 196 -7.71 8.81 -6.35
CA PRO A 196 -6.47 8.68 -7.11
C PRO A 196 -6.68 8.93 -8.61
N ARG A 197 -5.70 9.57 -9.26
CA ARG A 197 -5.62 9.74 -10.72
C ARG A 197 -4.82 8.62 -11.35
N VAL A 198 -5.24 8.12 -12.51
CA VAL A 198 -4.55 7.03 -13.22
C VAL A 198 -3.52 7.59 -14.20
N LEU A 199 -2.24 7.31 -13.95
CA LEU A 199 -1.11 7.73 -14.78
C LEU A 199 -0.70 6.69 -15.83
N GLN A 200 -1.24 5.48 -15.74
CA GLN A 200 -1.06 4.45 -16.77
C GLN A 200 -1.78 4.86 -18.06
N SER A 201 -1.12 4.71 -19.21
CA SER A 201 -1.76 4.90 -20.52
C SER A 201 -2.63 3.70 -20.89
N LEU A 202 -3.72 3.93 -21.64
CA LEU A 202 -4.61 2.87 -22.16
C LEU A 202 -5.27 2.01 -21.05
N SER A 203 -5.47 2.59 -19.87
CA SER A 203 -6.20 1.94 -18.78
C SER A 203 -7.70 2.13 -18.98
N GLU A 204 -8.43 1.06 -19.26
CA GLU A 204 -9.89 1.10 -19.35
C GLU A 204 -10.51 0.83 -17.98
N TYR A 205 -10.97 1.90 -17.33
CA TYR A 205 -11.64 1.79 -16.03
C TYR A 205 -12.82 2.74 -15.93
N CYS A 206 -13.69 2.52 -14.95
CA CYS A 206 -14.79 3.42 -14.63
C CYS A 206 -14.90 3.60 -13.12
N LEU A 207 -15.55 4.69 -12.70
CA LEU A 207 -15.87 4.88 -11.29
C LEU A 207 -17.17 4.19 -10.93
N LEU A 208 -17.13 3.44 -9.83
CA LEU A 208 -18.28 2.87 -9.17
C LEU A 208 -18.47 3.59 -7.84
N HIS A 209 -19.67 4.12 -7.65
CA HIS A 209 -20.06 4.82 -6.45
C HIS A 209 -20.97 3.90 -5.62
N GLN A 210 -20.71 3.84 -4.33
CA GLN A 210 -21.50 3.11 -3.35
C GLN A 210 -21.76 4.01 -2.15
N GLU A 211 -22.68 3.61 -1.27
CA GLU A 211 -22.75 4.25 0.03
C GLU A 211 -21.50 3.90 0.86
N GLY A 212 -20.76 4.92 1.29
CA GLY A 212 -19.57 4.77 2.14
C GLY A 212 -18.23 4.59 1.40
N PHE A 213 -18.22 4.23 0.11
CA PHE A 213 -16.99 4.10 -0.66
C PHE A 213 -17.12 4.40 -2.16
N ILE A 214 -15.98 4.66 -2.80
CA ILE A 214 -15.85 4.78 -4.26
C ILE A 214 -14.75 3.82 -4.71
N SER A 215 -14.94 3.15 -5.83
CA SER A 215 -13.91 2.30 -6.44
C SER A 215 -13.70 2.63 -7.91
N ALA A 216 -12.49 2.40 -8.41
CA ALA A 216 -12.19 2.44 -9.84
C ALA A 216 -12.07 1.02 -10.38
N TYR A 217 -13.09 0.55 -11.10
CA TYR A 217 -13.11 -0.80 -11.66
C TYR A 217 -12.41 -0.86 -13.01
N SER A 218 -11.38 -1.69 -13.13
CA SER A 218 -10.63 -1.90 -14.37
C SER A 218 -11.24 -3.05 -15.18
N ARG A 219 -11.57 -2.75 -16.44
CA ARG A 219 -12.06 -3.73 -17.42
C ARG A 219 -10.92 -4.61 -17.93
N ASN A 220 -9.69 -4.13 -17.89
CA ASN A 220 -8.51 -4.88 -18.33
C ASN A 220 -8.14 -6.01 -17.36
N THR A 221 -8.35 -5.77 -16.06
CA THR A 221 -7.93 -6.70 -14.99
C THR A 221 -9.10 -7.36 -14.26
N HIS A 222 -10.33 -7.02 -14.63
CA HIS A 222 -11.58 -7.52 -14.04
C HIS A 222 -11.66 -7.34 -12.52
N MET A 223 -11.02 -6.30 -11.98
CA MET A 223 -10.96 -6.00 -10.55
C MET A 223 -10.76 -4.49 -10.33
N PRO A 224 -11.01 -3.97 -9.12
CA PRO A 224 -10.75 -2.57 -8.82
C PRO A 224 -9.25 -2.23 -8.78
N LEU A 225 -8.86 -1.13 -9.43
CA LEU A 225 -7.53 -0.51 -9.32
C LEU A 225 -7.31 0.08 -7.94
N TRP A 226 -8.37 0.64 -7.35
CA TRP A 226 -8.38 1.16 -6.00
C TRP A 226 -9.81 1.26 -5.46
N SER A 227 -9.93 1.27 -4.14
CA SER A 227 -11.15 1.61 -3.40
C SER A 227 -10.82 2.65 -2.32
N SER A 228 -11.63 3.70 -2.22
CA SER A 228 -11.48 4.79 -1.25
C SER A 228 -12.70 4.89 -0.35
N PHE A 229 -12.48 4.93 0.95
CA PHE A 229 -13.51 4.99 1.98
C PHE A 229 -13.00 5.70 3.23
N THR A 230 -13.91 6.16 4.09
CA THR A 230 -13.57 6.80 5.36
C THR A 230 -14.04 5.91 6.50
N ALA A 231 -13.13 5.53 7.39
CA ALA A 231 -13.44 4.82 8.63
C ALA A 231 -13.50 5.83 9.79
N GLY A 232 -14.63 5.86 10.50
CA GLY A 232 -14.87 6.77 11.62
C GLY A 232 -16.16 6.41 12.35
N GLY A 233 -16.09 6.23 13.68
CA GLY A 233 -17.28 6.04 14.52
C GLY A 233 -17.94 4.64 14.47
N SER A 234 -17.31 3.64 13.85
CA SER A 234 -17.80 2.26 13.83
C SER A 234 -17.72 1.60 15.21
N SER A 235 -18.64 0.67 15.51
CA SER A 235 -18.63 -0.14 16.73
C SER A 235 -17.50 -1.17 16.71
N ASP A 236 -16.85 -1.38 17.86
CA ASP A 236 -15.88 -2.46 18.09
C ASP A 236 -16.50 -3.52 19.01
N PRO A 237 -16.60 -4.81 18.60
CA PRO A 237 -16.16 -5.38 17.33
C PRO A 237 -17.07 -5.03 16.14
N LEU A 238 -16.50 -5.04 14.94
CA LEU A 238 -17.26 -4.92 13.69
C LEU A 238 -18.20 -6.12 13.50
N PRO A 239 -19.35 -5.93 12.82
CA PRO A 239 -20.20 -7.05 12.44
C PRO A 239 -19.48 -8.00 11.49
N GLY A 240 -19.76 -9.30 11.62
CA GLY A 240 -19.28 -10.29 10.66
C GLY A 240 -19.81 -10.01 9.26
N VAL A 241 -19.02 -10.36 8.24
CA VAL A 241 -19.45 -10.32 6.85
C VAL A 241 -20.44 -11.46 6.61
N THR A 242 -21.55 -11.17 5.93
CA THR A 242 -22.55 -12.18 5.57
C THR A 242 -21.92 -13.32 4.77
N GLU A 243 -21.94 -14.53 5.31
CA GLU A 243 -21.39 -15.72 4.67
C GLU A 243 -22.20 -16.12 3.42
N ASP A 244 -21.53 -16.76 2.46
CA ASP A 244 -22.12 -17.27 1.21
C ASP A 244 -22.98 -16.24 0.45
N CYS A 245 -22.59 -14.97 0.53
CA CYS A 245 -23.26 -13.87 -0.14
C CYS A 245 -22.29 -13.12 -1.06
N LEU A 246 -22.43 -13.37 -2.36
CA LEU A 246 -21.77 -12.61 -3.42
C LEU A 246 -22.73 -12.50 -4.62
N ARG A 247 -22.66 -11.40 -5.36
CA ARG A 247 -23.52 -11.19 -6.53
C ARG A 247 -22.83 -10.39 -7.63
N PRO A 248 -23.36 -10.44 -8.87
CA PRO A 248 -22.94 -9.56 -9.96
C PRO A 248 -23.16 -8.07 -9.66
N ASP A 249 -22.25 -7.23 -10.15
CA ASP A 249 -22.51 -5.78 -10.22
C ASP A 249 -23.25 -5.46 -11.51
N VAL A 250 -24.50 -5.02 -11.41
CA VAL A 250 -25.38 -4.71 -12.56
C VAL A 250 -24.90 -3.54 -13.43
N ARG A 251 -23.85 -2.81 -13.01
CA ARG A 251 -23.21 -1.75 -13.81
C ARG A 251 -22.08 -2.28 -14.68
N ILE A 252 -21.62 -3.51 -14.42
CA ILE A 252 -20.55 -4.17 -15.17
C ILE A 252 -21.17 -5.28 -16.04
N PRO A 253 -20.92 -5.27 -17.36
CA PRO A 253 -21.35 -6.36 -18.23
C PRO A 253 -20.78 -7.73 -17.81
N GLU A 254 -21.48 -8.81 -18.17
CA GLU A 254 -21.06 -10.20 -17.89
C GLU A 254 -19.69 -10.52 -18.48
N ASP A 255 -19.43 -10.12 -19.73
CA ASP A 255 -18.15 -10.35 -20.44
C ASP A 255 -16.97 -9.57 -19.83
N GLN A 256 -17.27 -8.61 -18.94
CA GLN A 256 -16.31 -7.79 -18.24
C GLN A 256 -16.25 -8.08 -16.74
N SER A 257 -17.06 -9.00 -16.23
CA SER A 257 -17.12 -9.36 -14.82
C SER A 257 -16.43 -10.71 -14.55
N PRO A 258 -15.74 -10.87 -13.40
CA PRO A 258 -15.33 -12.19 -12.96
C PRO A 258 -16.55 -13.02 -12.52
N THR A 259 -16.40 -14.34 -12.43
CA THR A 259 -17.45 -15.24 -11.92
C THR A 259 -17.05 -15.88 -10.60
N CYS A 260 -18.02 -16.27 -9.78
CA CYS A 260 -17.73 -16.94 -8.50
C CYS A 260 -17.01 -18.28 -8.71
N ASP A 261 -17.38 -19.02 -9.75
CA ASP A 261 -16.77 -20.31 -10.08
C ASP A 261 -15.28 -20.21 -10.43
N GLN A 262 -14.85 -19.09 -11.02
CA GLN A 262 -13.42 -18.86 -11.32
C GLN A 262 -12.58 -18.86 -10.04
N TYR A 263 -13.08 -18.27 -8.95
CA TYR A 263 -12.37 -18.25 -7.67
C TYR A 263 -12.53 -19.56 -6.89
N THR A 264 -13.70 -20.20 -6.94
CA THR A 264 -13.91 -21.51 -6.30
C THR A 264 -12.99 -22.58 -6.88
N ASN A 265 -12.71 -22.51 -8.19
CA ASN A 265 -11.89 -23.49 -8.91
C ASN A 265 -10.42 -23.05 -9.10
N ALA A 266 -10.00 -21.91 -8.54
CA ALA A 266 -8.68 -21.33 -8.76
C ALA A 266 -7.52 -22.13 -8.14
N GLY A 267 -7.81 -23.06 -7.23
CA GLY A 267 -6.83 -23.94 -6.57
C GLY A 267 -6.08 -23.22 -5.45
N ASN A 268 -5.02 -22.48 -5.80
CA ASN A 268 -4.11 -21.87 -4.83
C ASN A 268 -4.51 -20.44 -4.42
N VAL A 269 -5.49 -19.85 -5.10
CA VAL A 269 -5.98 -18.49 -4.86
C VAL A 269 -7.46 -18.57 -4.49
N THR A 270 -7.91 -17.66 -3.63
CA THR A 270 -9.32 -17.45 -3.29
C THR A 270 -9.69 -16.00 -3.60
N HIS A 271 -10.92 -15.60 -3.32
CA HIS A 271 -11.33 -14.21 -3.41
C HIS A 271 -11.27 -13.51 -2.04
N ALA A 272 -11.07 -12.20 -2.05
CA ALA A 272 -11.27 -11.30 -0.93
C ALA A 272 -11.93 -10.01 -1.41
N PHE A 273 -12.23 -9.10 -0.48
CA PHE A 273 -12.85 -7.81 -0.77
C PHE A 273 -11.85 -6.67 -0.60
N LEU A 274 -11.83 -5.74 -1.56
CA LEU A 274 -10.93 -4.59 -1.50
C LEU A 274 -11.42 -3.53 -0.50
N TYR A 275 -12.71 -3.18 -0.59
CA TYR A 275 -13.46 -2.51 0.46
C TYR A 275 -14.01 -3.53 1.46
N PRO A 276 -13.78 -3.40 2.78
CA PRO A 276 -14.28 -4.32 3.77
C PRO A 276 -15.79 -4.17 4.02
N PRO A 277 -16.63 -5.17 3.68
CA PRO A 277 -18.07 -5.07 3.95
C PRO A 277 -18.39 -5.00 5.45
N SER A 278 -17.49 -5.47 6.32
CA SER A 278 -17.63 -5.41 7.78
C SER A 278 -17.67 -4.00 8.36
N LEU A 279 -17.22 -2.96 7.63
CA LEU A 279 -17.34 -1.57 8.09
C LEU A 279 -18.78 -1.06 8.09
N ASN A 280 -19.68 -1.72 7.36
CA ASN A 280 -21.07 -1.34 7.25
C ASN A 280 -21.89 -1.97 8.39
N SER A 281 -22.77 -1.15 8.99
CA SER A 281 -23.41 -1.44 10.26
C SER A 281 -24.66 -2.30 10.14
N THR A 282 -25.32 -2.28 8.97
CA THR A 282 -26.51 -3.10 8.67
C THR A 282 -26.23 -4.10 7.56
N ALA A 283 -26.94 -5.24 7.55
CA ALA A 283 -26.82 -6.24 6.49
C ALA A 283 -27.19 -5.67 5.09
N GLU A 284 -28.09 -4.67 5.05
CA GLU A 284 -28.45 -3.96 3.83
C GLU A 284 -27.30 -3.09 3.33
N GLU A 285 -26.59 -2.38 4.22
CA GLU A 285 -25.38 -1.62 3.86
C GLU A 285 -24.23 -2.55 3.44
N GLN A 286 -24.04 -3.71 4.08
CA GLN A 286 -23.02 -4.68 3.66
C GLN A 286 -23.23 -5.14 2.23
N TYR A 287 -24.48 -5.14 1.74
CA TYR A 287 -24.82 -5.55 0.39
C TYR A 287 -24.02 -4.76 -0.64
N ASP A 288 -23.78 -3.45 -0.47
CA ASP A 288 -23.00 -2.66 -1.42
C ASP A 288 -21.52 -3.09 -1.53
N GLY A 289 -20.99 -3.75 -0.50
CA GLY A 289 -19.65 -4.34 -0.50
C GLY A 289 -19.59 -5.78 -1.07
N LEU A 290 -20.72 -6.49 -1.11
CA LEU A 290 -20.83 -7.92 -1.50
C LEU A 290 -21.10 -8.12 -3.00
N ILE A 291 -20.35 -7.40 -3.83
CA ILE A 291 -20.45 -7.40 -5.31
C ILE A 291 -19.13 -7.83 -5.96
N LEU A 292 -19.22 -8.47 -7.12
CA LEU A 292 -18.06 -8.94 -7.89
C LEU A 292 -17.09 -7.82 -8.30
N SER A 293 -17.57 -6.58 -8.45
CA SER A 293 -16.70 -5.43 -8.74
C SER A 293 -15.83 -4.98 -7.56
N ASN A 294 -16.06 -5.51 -6.35
CA ASN A 294 -15.22 -5.31 -5.17
C ASN A 294 -14.31 -6.53 -4.88
N VAL A 295 -14.35 -7.55 -5.72
CA VAL A 295 -13.61 -8.79 -5.52
C VAL A 295 -12.19 -8.69 -6.09
N ILE A 296 -11.22 -9.25 -5.34
CA ILE A 296 -9.80 -9.30 -5.69
C ILE A 296 -9.23 -10.72 -5.43
N PRO A 297 -8.31 -11.23 -6.29
CA PRO A 297 -7.67 -12.53 -6.12
C PRO A 297 -6.64 -12.51 -4.98
N MET A 298 -6.78 -13.39 -4.01
CA MET A 298 -5.95 -13.40 -2.81
C MET A 298 -5.51 -14.81 -2.40
N TYR A 299 -4.24 -14.99 -2.06
CA TYR A 299 -3.71 -16.21 -1.46
C TYR A 299 -4.35 -16.42 -0.08
N PRO A 300 -4.78 -17.64 0.27
CA PRO A 300 -5.45 -17.91 1.55
C PRO A 300 -4.67 -17.47 2.79
N GLU A 301 -3.33 -17.62 2.78
CA GLU A 301 -2.49 -17.19 3.91
C GLU A 301 -2.38 -15.67 4.01
N PHE A 302 -2.28 -14.96 2.88
CA PHE A 302 -2.31 -13.50 2.87
C PHE A 302 -3.68 -12.95 3.26
N LYS A 303 -4.77 -13.65 2.93
CA LYS A 303 -6.14 -13.26 3.32
C LYS A 303 -6.29 -13.09 4.83
N LYS A 304 -5.56 -13.85 5.65
CA LYS A 304 -5.52 -13.68 7.12
C LYS A 304 -4.93 -12.33 7.53
N ILE A 305 -3.83 -11.92 6.90
CA ILE A 305 -3.20 -10.59 7.11
C ILE A 305 -4.20 -9.50 6.70
N TRP A 306 -4.80 -9.65 5.53
CA TRP A 306 -5.74 -8.67 4.97
C TRP A 306 -7.00 -8.49 5.82
N GLN A 307 -7.59 -9.60 6.28
CA GLN A 307 -8.76 -9.57 7.17
C GLN A 307 -8.40 -8.94 8.52
N TYR A 308 -7.28 -9.31 9.13
CA TYR A 308 -6.87 -8.68 10.39
C TYR A 308 -6.61 -7.17 10.23
N PHE A 309 -6.01 -6.76 9.10
CA PHE A 309 -5.86 -5.34 8.77
C PHE A 309 -7.22 -4.64 8.70
N GLN A 310 -8.16 -5.19 7.94
CA GLN A 310 -9.48 -4.60 7.71
C GLN A 310 -10.35 -4.60 8.97
N ASP A 311 -10.44 -5.73 9.67
CA ASP A 311 -11.41 -5.93 10.76
C ASP A 311 -10.91 -5.39 12.10
N VAL A 312 -9.59 -5.31 12.31
CA VAL A 312 -8.99 -4.92 13.59
C VAL A 312 -8.19 -3.63 13.46
N LEU A 313 -7.23 -3.56 12.53
CA LEU A 313 -6.30 -2.43 12.48
C LEU A 313 -6.95 -1.15 11.96
N LEU A 314 -7.88 -1.22 10.99
CA LEU A 314 -8.59 -0.03 10.53
C LEU A 314 -9.44 0.60 11.64
N VAL A 315 -10.09 -0.21 12.47
CA VAL A 315 -10.87 0.28 13.64
C VAL A 315 -9.93 0.93 14.66
N LYS A 316 -8.82 0.25 14.98
CA LYS A 316 -7.78 0.78 15.87
C LYS A 316 -7.24 2.13 15.37
N TYR A 317 -6.86 2.21 14.10
CA TYR A 317 -6.32 3.45 13.51
C TYR A 317 -7.39 4.54 13.41
N SER A 318 -8.62 4.20 13.02
CA SER A 318 -9.72 5.17 13.06
C SER A 318 -9.88 5.80 14.45
N SER A 319 -9.79 5.01 15.52
CA SER A 319 -9.84 5.52 16.90
C SER A 319 -8.62 6.39 17.26
N GLN A 320 -7.40 5.90 17.00
CA GLN A 320 -6.14 6.60 17.36
C GLN A 320 -5.89 7.90 16.57
N TYR A 321 -6.48 8.02 15.38
CA TYR A 321 -6.24 9.14 14.47
C TYR A 321 -7.48 10.03 14.26
N ASN A 322 -8.53 9.87 15.08
CA ASN A 322 -9.77 10.66 15.04
C ASN A 322 -10.47 10.60 13.67
N GLY A 323 -10.63 9.38 13.15
CA GLY A 323 -11.14 9.10 11.81
C GLY A 323 -10.04 9.14 10.75
N ILE A 324 -10.11 8.19 9.83
CA ILE A 324 -9.12 8.00 8.76
C ILE A 324 -9.81 7.85 7.40
N ASN A 325 -9.20 8.40 6.36
CA ASN A 325 -9.49 7.99 4.99
C ASN A 325 -8.52 6.89 4.61
N VAL A 326 -9.01 5.90 3.87
CA VAL A 326 -8.25 4.73 3.45
C VAL A 326 -8.43 4.57 1.96
N VAL A 327 -7.32 4.38 1.24
CA VAL A 327 -7.31 3.94 -0.16
C VAL A 327 -6.54 2.63 -0.25
N THR A 328 -7.20 1.56 -0.70
CA THR A 328 -6.59 0.24 -0.91
C THR A 328 -6.60 -0.12 -2.39
N GLY A 329 -5.68 -0.97 -2.84
CA GLY A 329 -5.69 -1.51 -4.20
C GLY A 329 -4.61 -2.57 -4.47
N PRO A 330 -4.68 -3.28 -5.60
CA PRO A 330 -3.63 -4.17 -6.07
C PRO A 330 -2.43 -3.40 -6.67
N ALA A 331 -1.26 -4.03 -6.67
CA ALA A 331 -0.07 -3.58 -7.40
C ALA A 331 0.66 -4.76 -8.08
N PHE A 332 1.19 -4.51 -9.27
CA PHE A 332 1.85 -5.49 -10.13
C PHE A 332 3.28 -5.02 -10.40
N ASP A 333 4.26 -5.78 -9.90
CA ASP A 333 5.71 -5.51 -9.99
C ASP A 333 6.49 -6.84 -9.97
N TYR A 334 6.23 -7.67 -10.98
CA TYR A 334 6.84 -8.98 -11.21
C TYR A 334 8.32 -8.87 -11.56
N ASN A 335 8.72 -7.75 -12.18
CA ASN A 335 10.10 -7.47 -12.53
C ASN A 335 10.91 -6.83 -11.38
N TYR A 336 10.26 -6.56 -10.23
CA TYR A 336 10.81 -5.99 -9.00
C TYR A 336 11.59 -4.68 -9.20
N ASP A 337 11.17 -3.85 -10.14
CA ASP A 337 11.74 -2.53 -10.45
C ASP A 337 11.10 -1.36 -9.70
N GLY A 338 10.03 -1.63 -8.94
CA GLY A 338 9.33 -0.63 -8.15
C GLY A 338 8.37 0.26 -8.95
N HIS A 339 8.09 -0.09 -10.20
CA HIS A 339 7.11 0.56 -11.07
C HIS A 339 5.97 -0.40 -11.41
N PHE A 340 4.85 0.15 -11.87
CA PHE A 340 3.73 -0.68 -12.34
C PHE A 340 4.12 -1.45 -13.62
N ASP A 341 3.73 -2.72 -13.67
CA ASP A 341 3.95 -3.57 -14.84
C ASP A 341 2.97 -3.25 -16.00
N THR A 342 3.47 -3.46 -17.21
CA THR A 342 2.66 -3.62 -18.43
C THR A 342 1.98 -4.99 -18.48
N ALA A 343 0.99 -5.16 -19.36
CA ALA A 343 0.29 -6.44 -19.53
C ALA A 343 1.25 -7.58 -19.92
N GLU A 344 2.31 -7.30 -20.67
CA GLU A 344 3.33 -8.26 -21.09
C GLU A 344 4.29 -8.66 -19.95
N GLN A 345 4.41 -7.82 -18.92
CA GLN A 345 5.29 -8.07 -17.77
C GLN A 345 4.61 -8.90 -16.67
N ILE A 346 3.28 -8.93 -16.64
CA ILE A 346 2.49 -9.73 -15.69
C ILE A 346 2.63 -11.23 -16.00
N GLN A 347 2.98 -12.03 -14.98
CA GLN A 347 3.36 -13.43 -15.16
C GLN A 347 2.36 -14.45 -14.59
N GLU A 348 1.59 -14.09 -13.57
CA GLU A 348 0.66 -15.02 -12.92
C GLU A 348 -0.79 -14.54 -13.03
N PHE A 349 -1.68 -15.51 -13.24
CA PHE A 349 -3.11 -15.28 -13.44
C PHE A 349 -3.90 -16.33 -12.68
N VAL A 350 -5.13 -15.99 -12.28
CA VAL A 350 -6.07 -16.96 -11.71
C VAL A 350 -6.30 -18.08 -12.71
N THR A 351 -6.11 -19.32 -12.26
CA THR A 351 -6.10 -20.53 -13.09
C THR A 351 -7.28 -20.57 -14.07
N GLY A 352 -6.99 -20.69 -15.37
CA GLY A 352 -8.02 -20.78 -16.42
C GLY A 352 -8.71 -19.47 -16.79
N THR A 353 -8.18 -18.33 -16.35
CA THR A 353 -8.73 -17.00 -16.61
C THR A 353 -7.65 -16.01 -17.07
N GLY A 354 -8.05 -14.80 -17.47
CA GLY A 354 -7.16 -13.66 -17.72
C GLY A 354 -7.00 -12.71 -16.52
N ILE A 355 -7.48 -13.08 -15.32
CA ILE A 355 -7.44 -12.22 -14.15
C ILE A 355 -6.03 -12.27 -13.54
N PRO A 356 -5.26 -11.17 -13.53
CA PRO A 356 -3.89 -11.17 -13.05
C PRO A 356 -3.82 -11.31 -11.52
N ILE A 357 -2.77 -11.91 -10.98
CA ILE A 357 -2.56 -12.03 -9.53
C ILE A 357 -1.68 -10.85 -9.07
N PRO A 358 -2.12 -9.98 -8.15
CA PRO A 358 -1.28 -8.88 -7.66
C PRO A 358 -0.02 -9.42 -6.98
N THR A 359 1.11 -8.74 -7.20
CA THR A 359 2.34 -9.03 -6.45
C THR A 359 2.31 -8.44 -5.05
N HIS A 360 1.58 -7.33 -4.89
CA HIS A 360 1.41 -6.61 -3.64
C HIS A 360 -0.02 -6.07 -3.55
N TYR A 361 -0.45 -5.81 -2.32
CA TYR A 361 -1.60 -4.95 -2.04
C TYR A 361 -1.13 -3.71 -1.31
N PHE A 362 -1.62 -2.54 -1.72
CA PHE A 362 -1.31 -1.29 -1.06
C PHE A 362 -2.46 -0.84 -0.15
N ALA A 363 -2.11 -0.07 0.86
CA ALA A 363 -3.03 0.73 1.64
C ALA A 363 -2.41 2.10 1.92
N VAL A 364 -3.12 3.18 1.61
CA VAL A 364 -2.76 4.56 1.96
C VAL A 364 -3.80 5.06 2.95
N VAL A 365 -3.38 5.27 4.18
CA VAL A 365 -4.19 5.80 5.28
C VAL A 365 -3.84 7.27 5.47
N ALA A 366 -4.84 8.14 5.43
CA ALA A 366 -4.70 9.57 5.67
C ALA A 366 -5.54 9.99 6.87
N SER A 367 -4.98 10.82 7.74
CA SER A 367 -5.67 11.50 8.83
C SER A 367 -5.25 12.96 8.88
N CYS A 368 -5.88 13.75 9.75
CA CYS A 368 -5.38 15.08 10.04
C CYS A 368 -4.14 15.03 10.94
N LEU A 369 -3.16 15.90 10.66
CA LEU A 369 -1.99 16.05 11.54
C LEU A 369 -2.40 16.61 12.91
N ASP A 370 -3.34 17.57 12.93
CA ASP A 370 -4.01 18.02 14.15
C ASP A 370 -4.97 16.92 14.64
N ALA A 371 -4.58 16.23 15.71
CA ALA A 371 -5.34 15.12 16.28
C ALA A 371 -6.75 15.52 16.76
N ASN A 372 -7.01 16.82 16.99
CA ASN A 372 -8.33 17.32 17.39
C ASN A 372 -9.30 17.49 16.22
N ARG A 373 -8.85 17.28 14.98
CA ARG A 373 -9.65 17.45 13.77
C ARG A 373 -9.85 16.12 13.06
N PRO A 374 -11.09 15.77 12.67
CA PRO A 374 -11.32 14.59 11.86
C PRO A 374 -10.78 14.78 10.44
N VAL A 375 -10.47 13.67 9.78
CA VAL A 375 -9.96 13.66 8.40
C VAL A 375 -10.91 14.37 7.40
N THR A 376 -12.21 14.37 7.67
CA THR A 376 -13.23 15.02 6.83
C THR A 376 -13.17 16.55 6.87
N ASP A 377 -12.64 17.11 7.97
CA ASP A 377 -12.59 18.56 8.21
C ASP A 377 -11.14 19.07 8.28
N CYS A 378 -10.20 18.32 7.71
CA CYS A 378 -8.78 18.60 7.84
C CYS A 378 -8.31 19.73 6.91
N ALA A 379 -8.25 20.95 7.46
CA ALA A 379 -7.66 22.11 6.77
C ALA A 379 -6.11 22.15 6.87
N GLY A 380 -5.55 21.70 7.99
CA GLY A 380 -4.10 21.60 8.22
C GLY A 380 -3.47 20.40 7.52
N GLU A 381 -2.17 20.18 7.64
CA GLU A 381 -1.46 19.12 6.90
C GLU A 381 -2.01 17.71 7.15
N PHE A 382 -1.82 16.81 6.18
CA PHE A 382 -2.13 15.40 6.35
C PHE A 382 -1.04 14.66 7.11
N TYR A 383 -1.46 13.72 7.95
CA TYR A 383 -0.62 12.63 8.44
C TYR A 383 -0.96 11.37 7.65
N THR A 384 0.02 10.84 6.94
CA THR A 384 -0.15 9.68 6.06
C THR A 384 0.65 8.49 6.54
N ILE A 385 0.07 7.31 6.42
CA ILE A 385 0.72 6.01 6.63
C ILE A 385 0.41 5.20 5.38
N SER A 386 1.42 4.59 4.77
CA SER A 386 1.21 3.73 3.61
C SER A 386 1.95 2.41 3.75
N PHE A 387 1.37 1.37 3.17
CA PHE A 387 1.89 0.00 3.19
C PHE A 387 1.91 -0.57 1.78
N LEU A 388 2.95 -1.34 1.46
CA LEU A 388 3.05 -2.19 0.27
C LEU A 388 3.27 -3.62 0.72
N LEU A 389 2.16 -4.35 0.89
CA LEU A 389 2.16 -5.68 1.50
C LEU A 389 2.42 -6.75 0.43
N PRO A 390 3.47 -7.58 0.57
CA PRO A 390 3.79 -8.61 -0.41
C PRO A 390 2.73 -9.70 -0.40
N HIS A 391 2.11 -9.93 -1.55
CA HIS A 391 1.04 -10.90 -1.71
C HIS A 391 1.62 -12.30 -1.93
N ARG A 392 1.79 -13.06 -0.84
CA ARG A 392 2.49 -14.35 -0.84
C ARG A 392 1.57 -15.53 -0.48
N PRO A 393 1.89 -16.74 -0.97
CA PRO A 393 1.14 -17.96 -0.65
C PRO A 393 1.37 -18.48 0.77
N ASP A 394 2.32 -17.90 1.50
CA ASP A 394 2.70 -18.30 2.86
C ASP A 394 3.07 -17.08 3.72
N ASN A 395 2.98 -17.25 5.04
CA ASN A 395 3.33 -16.24 6.04
C ASN A 395 4.69 -16.52 6.72
N SER A 396 5.61 -17.18 6.00
CA SER A 396 6.90 -17.60 6.56
C SER A 396 7.81 -16.44 6.95
N GLU A 397 7.60 -15.25 6.39
CA GLU A 397 8.34 -14.04 6.79
C GLU A 397 8.16 -13.70 8.28
N SER A 398 6.97 -13.93 8.81
CA SER A 398 6.64 -13.61 10.19
C SER A 398 7.21 -14.61 11.18
N CYS A 399 7.50 -15.84 10.75
CA CYS A 399 7.88 -16.97 11.60
C CYS A 399 6.91 -17.31 12.75
N MET A 400 5.74 -16.67 12.78
CA MET A 400 4.75 -16.76 13.85
C MET A 400 3.35 -17.06 13.29
N SER A 401 3.25 -17.58 12.06
CA SER A 401 1.98 -17.89 11.39
C SER A 401 1.12 -18.92 12.13
N ASN A 402 1.70 -19.67 13.08
CA ASN A 402 0.98 -20.61 13.94
C ASN A 402 0.46 -19.97 15.24
N GLN A 403 0.75 -18.68 15.47
CA GLN A 403 0.25 -17.90 16.59
C GLN A 403 -0.93 -17.03 16.13
N ALA A 404 -1.69 -16.51 17.09
CA ALA A 404 -2.79 -15.60 16.81
C ALA A 404 -2.30 -14.36 16.04
N GLU A 405 -3.06 -13.94 15.04
CA GLU A 405 -2.75 -12.83 14.12
C GLU A 405 -2.42 -11.53 14.87
N SER A 406 -3.05 -11.32 16.04
CA SER A 406 -2.81 -10.18 16.92
C SER A 406 -1.38 -10.05 17.46
N THR A 407 -0.60 -11.12 17.40
CA THR A 407 0.79 -11.13 17.91
C THR A 407 1.83 -10.73 16.87
N TRP A 408 1.50 -10.73 15.58
CA TRP A 408 2.50 -10.59 14.53
C TRP A 408 2.07 -9.79 13.30
N VAL A 409 0.76 -9.70 12.99
CA VAL A 409 0.29 -9.07 11.74
C VAL A 409 0.59 -7.57 11.71
N GLU A 410 0.33 -6.85 12.80
CA GLU A 410 0.62 -5.42 12.85
C GLU A 410 2.13 -5.15 12.69
N ASP A 411 2.97 -5.98 13.31
CA ASP A 411 4.43 -5.87 13.17
C ASP A 411 4.90 -6.13 11.73
N LEU A 412 4.31 -7.12 11.06
CA LEU A 412 4.61 -7.40 9.66
C LEU A 412 4.19 -6.24 8.74
N ILE A 413 2.96 -5.72 8.92
CA ILE A 413 2.41 -4.66 8.06
C ILE A 413 3.28 -3.39 8.16
N TRP A 414 3.64 -3.00 9.38
CA TRP A 414 4.51 -1.85 9.59
C TRP A 414 5.96 -2.08 9.16
N PHE A 415 6.43 -3.33 9.15
CA PHE A 415 7.73 -3.63 8.56
C PHE A 415 7.72 -3.40 7.03
N HIS A 416 6.57 -3.60 6.39
CA HIS A 416 6.30 -3.30 4.97
C HIS A 416 5.69 -1.92 4.73
N GLN A 417 5.91 -0.98 5.65
CA GLN A 417 5.59 0.41 5.44
C GLN A 417 6.34 0.96 4.22
N SER A 418 5.72 1.90 3.52
CA SER A 418 6.28 2.60 2.37
C SER A 418 5.94 4.09 2.42
N ARG A 419 6.56 4.88 1.55
CA ARG A 419 6.10 6.25 1.27
C ARG A 419 4.88 6.19 0.35
N VAL A 420 4.05 7.24 0.35
CA VAL A 420 2.96 7.34 -0.63
C VAL A 420 3.55 7.39 -2.04
N MET A 421 4.69 8.05 -2.23
CA MET A 421 5.41 8.07 -3.51
C MET A 421 5.80 6.67 -4.01
N ASP A 422 6.16 5.74 -3.11
CA ASP A 422 6.45 4.35 -3.51
C ASP A 422 5.19 3.65 -4.02
N VAL A 423 4.03 3.93 -3.39
CA VAL A 423 2.73 3.44 -3.87
C VAL A 423 2.39 4.04 -5.24
N GLU A 424 2.65 5.34 -5.46
CA GLU A 424 2.41 5.99 -6.76
C GLU A 424 3.21 5.34 -7.88
N TRP A 425 4.50 5.05 -7.64
CA TRP A 425 5.35 4.43 -8.65
C TRP A 425 4.90 3.01 -9.01
N ILE A 426 4.63 2.17 -8.01
CA ILE A 426 4.29 0.75 -8.24
C ILE A 426 2.85 0.54 -8.74
N THR A 427 1.97 1.53 -8.59
CA THR A 427 0.57 1.44 -9.02
C THR A 427 0.27 2.30 -10.25
N GLY A 428 1.11 3.28 -10.58
CA GLY A 428 0.78 4.27 -11.59
C GLY A 428 -0.42 5.14 -11.19
N LEU A 429 -0.64 5.34 -9.89
CA LEU A 429 -1.66 6.24 -9.35
C LEU A 429 -1.03 7.56 -8.87
N SER A 430 -1.83 8.61 -8.80
CA SER A 430 -1.46 9.86 -8.11
C SER A 430 -2.53 10.28 -7.11
N PHE A 431 -2.17 10.35 -5.84
CA PHE A 431 -3.02 10.72 -4.71
C PHE A 431 -3.05 12.23 -4.47
N PHE A 432 -4.10 12.68 -3.76
CA PHE A 432 -4.27 14.02 -3.20
C PHE A 432 -4.29 15.20 -4.19
N GLN A 433 -4.55 14.96 -5.48
CA GLN A 433 -4.64 16.06 -6.47
C GLN A 433 -5.81 17.02 -6.19
N ASP A 434 -6.91 16.51 -5.64
CA ASP A 434 -8.10 17.30 -5.30
C ASP A 434 -8.09 17.84 -3.87
N SER A 435 -6.97 17.71 -3.15
CA SER A 435 -6.88 18.14 -1.74
C SER A 435 -6.96 19.66 -1.55
N GLY A 436 -6.84 20.45 -2.63
CA GLY A 436 -6.80 21.91 -2.58
C GLY A 436 -5.49 22.49 -2.02
N ARG A 437 -4.49 21.65 -1.74
CA ARG A 437 -3.21 22.03 -1.15
C ARG A 437 -2.17 22.43 -2.19
N PRO A 438 -1.20 23.29 -1.85
CA PRO A 438 -0.05 23.55 -2.72
C PRO A 438 0.69 22.27 -3.08
N VAL A 439 1.05 22.11 -4.36
CA VAL A 439 1.75 20.92 -4.86
C VAL A 439 3.04 20.61 -4.07
N PRO A 440 3.90 21.58 -3.67
CA PRO A 440 5.06 21.29 -2.84
C PRO A 440 4.72 20.66 -1.47
N GLU A 441 3.61 21.05 -0.84
CA GLU A 441 3.13 20.47 0.42
C GLU A 441 2.69 19.03 0.20
N VAL A 442 1.93 18.78 -0.89
CA VAL A 442 1.51 17.43 -1.28
C VAL A 442 2.72 16.53 -1.55
N LEU A 443 3.74 17.02 -2.26
CA LEU A 443 4.99 16.28 -2.50
C LEU A 443 5.70 15.94 -1.19
N ARG A 444 5.81 16.89 -0.25
CA ARG A 444 6.42 16.63 1.06
C ARG A 444 5.67 15.55 1.84
N VAL A 445 4.33 15.55 1.81
CA VAL A 445 3.53 14.46 2.41
C VAL A 445 3.81 13.14 1.72
N LYS A 446 3.94 13.12 0.39
CA LYS A 446 4.18 11.89 -0.38
C LYS A 446 5.57 11.31 -0.20
N THR A 447 6.58 12.15 0.03
CA THR A 447 8.00 11.74 0.18
C THR A 447 8.44 11.60 1.62
N ARG A 448 7.56 11.82 2.61
CA ARG A 448 7.91 11.68 4.03
C ARG A 448 8.55 10.30 4.27
N PRO A 449 9.80 10.23 4.75
CA PRO A 449 10.49 8.97 4.99
C PRO A 449 9.74 8.10 5.99
N THR A 450 9.78 6.78 5.81
CA THR A 450 9.13 5.82 6.71
C THR A 450 9.67 5.93 8.14
N ALA A 451 10.98 6.18 8.31
CA ALA A 451 11.60 6.50 9.61
C ALA A 451 10.94 7.65 10.39
N ALA A 452 10.28 8.59 9.70
CA ALA A 452 9.62 9.76 10.29
C ALA A 452 8.15 9.51 10.66
N ILE A 453 7.61 8.33 10.32
CA ILE A 453 6.21 7.97 10.54
C ILE A 453 6.20 6.87 11.60
N GLN A 454 5.65 7.18 12.77
CA GLN A 454 5.62 6.25 13.89
C GLN A 454 4.20 5.79 14.20
N ARG A 455 4.12 4.58 14.75
CA ARG A 455 2.90 4.04 15.36
C ARG A 455 2.50 4.94 16.53
N ARG A 456 1.26 5.42 16.55
CA ARG A 456 0.68 5.96 17.78
C ARG A 456 0.39 4.78 18.72
N THR A 457 0.92 4.86 19.94
CA THR A 457 0.67 3.89 21.00
C THR A 457 -0.62 4.20 21.72
#